data_AF-A0A7Z9G478-F1
#
_entry.id   AF-A0A7Z9G478-F1
#
_cell.length_a   1.000
_cell.length_b   1.000
_cell.length_c   1.000
_cell.angle_alpha   90.00
_cell.angle_beta   90.00
_cell.angle_gamma   90.00
#
_symmetry.space_group_name_H-M   'P 1'
#
loop_
_entity.id
_entity.type
_entity.pdbx_description
1 polymer ?
#
loop_
_entity_poly.entity_id
_entity_poly.type
_entity_poly.pdbx_seq_one_letter_code
_entity_poly.pdbx_strand_id
1 'polypeptide(L)'
;EEGNPIILVLATDRLNLPAELIALGYKYRWSVELFFRWFKCILGCRHLLANSGNGVAIQMYAALIASLLISRWIGRKPTKRTFEMLCHYFTGWATEDELLAHIEKLKKRDE
;
A
#
# COMPACT_ATOMS: atom_id res chain seq x y z
N GLU A 1 12.40 3.77 -29.91
CA GLU A 1 11.47 4.69 -30.60
C GLU A 1 11.72 6.08 -30.06
N GLU A 2 12.15 7.01 -30.92
CA GLU A 2 12.31 8.43 -30.61
C GLU A 2 10.92 9.01 -30.30
N GLY A 3 10.48 8.83 -29.06
CA GLY A 3 9.20 9.30 -28.57
C GLY A 3 9.26 10.79 -28.31
N ASN A 4 8.28 11.52 -28.84
CA ASN A 4 8.05 12.93 -28.54
C ASN A 4 8.18 13.18 -27.02
N PRO A 5 8.93 14.21 -26.59
CA PRO A 5 9.08 14.50 -25.18
C PRO A 5 7.71 14.79 -24.56
N ILE A 6 7.37 14.06 -23.49
CA ILE A 6 6.16 14.31 -22.72
C ILE A 6 6.36 15.62 -21.96
N ILE A 7 5.67 16.67 -22.36
CA ILE A 7 5.71 17.97 -21.68
C ILE A 7 4.88 17.89 -20.41
N LEU A 8 5.54 17.98 -19.25
CA LEU A 8 4.89 18.03 -17.94
C LEU A 8 4.90 19.48 -17.42
N VAL A 9 3.71 20.08 -17.28
CA VAL A 9 3.56 21.42 -16.72
C VAL A 9 3.12 21.31 -15.26
N LEU A 10 3.93 21.81 -14.34
CA LEU A 10 3.67 21.78 -12.89
C LEU A 10 3.64 23.21 -12.34
N ALA A 11 2.56 23.55 -11.63
CA ALA A 11 2.49 24.77 -10.83
C ALA A 11 2.93 24.46 -9.40
N THR A 12 3.79 25.31 -8.83
CA THR A 12 4.35 25.10 -7.49
C THR A 12 4.62 26.43 -6.79
N ASP A 13 4.39 26.47 -5.48
CA ASP A 13 4.78 27.56 -4.59
C ASP A 13 6.23 27.39 -4.06
N ARG A 14 6.88 26.28 -4.37
CA ARG A 14 8.23 25.92 -3.88
C ARG A 14 9.33 26.44 -4.80
N LEU A 15 9.47 27.75 -4.88
CA LEU A 15 10.47 28.44 -5.72
C LEU A 15 11.93 28.15 -5.33
N ASN A 16 12.16 27.69 -4.10
CA ASN A 16 13.49 27.38 -3.58
C ASN A 16 13.98 25.96 -3.96
N LEU A 17 13.12 25.13 -4.55
CA LEU A 17 13.48 23.77 -4.96
C LEU A 17 13.85 23.74 -6.46
N PRO A 18 14.89 22.99 -6.85
CA PRO A 18 15.15 22.70 -8.25
C PRO A 18 13.94 22.05 -8.93
N ALA A 19 13.68 22.42 -10.19
CA ALA A 19 12.56 21.90 -10.97
C ALA A 19 12.55 20.36 -11.05
N GLU A 20 13.72 19.72 -11.08
CA GLU A 20 13.86 18.26 -11.06
C GLU A 20 13.29 17.63 -9.78
N LEU A 21 13.53 18.23 -8.61
CA LEU A 21 12.98 17.72 -7.35
C LEU A 21 11.46 17.90 -7.28
N ILE A 22 10.94 18.96 -7.86
CA ILE A 22 9.49 19.21 -7.96
C ILE A 22 8.85 18.16 -8.88
N ALA A 23 9.46 17.91 -10.05
CA ALA A 23 9.02 16.86 -10.96
C ALA A 23 9.10 15.46 -10.33
N LEU A 24 10.18 15.18 -9.58
CA LEU A 24 10.35 13.93 -8.85
C LEU A 24 9.29 13.77 -7.75
N GLY A 25 9.03 14.81 -6.97
CA GLY A 25 7.96 14.82 -5.97
C GLY A 25 6.60 14.54 -6.59
N TYR A 26 6.30 15.17 -7.74
CA TYR A 26 5.06 14.93 -8.47
C TYR A 26 4.96 13.49 -9.00
N LYS A 27 6.06 12.88 -9.44
CA LYS A 27 6.12 11.47 -9.83
C LYS A 27 5.70 10.54 -8.67
N TYR A 28 6.07 10.86 -7.44
CA TYR A 28 5.69 10.08 -6.26
C TYR A 28 4.25 10.29 -5.81
N ARG A 29 3.52 11.30 -6.33
CA ARG A 29 2.09 11.54 -6.03
C ARG A 29 1.23 10.30 -6.28
N TRP A 30 1.52 9.56 -7.35
CA TRP A 30 0.82 8.30 -7.66
C TRP A 30 1.03 7.20 -6.60
N SER A 31 2.15 7.21 -5.88
CA SER A 31 2.41 6.24 -4.81
C SER A 31 1.40 6.40 -3.67
N VAL A 32 1.01 7.64 -3.38
CA VAL A 32 -0.03 7.95 -2.38
C VAL A 32 -1.39 7.42 -2.83
N GLU A 33 -1.74 7.60 -4.10
CA GLU A 33 -2.99 7.05 -4.66
C GLU A 33 -3.01 5.52 -4.64
N LEU A 34 -1.89 4.88 -5.00
CA LEU A 34 -1.75 3.42 -4.91
C LEU A 34 -1.88 2.93 -3.47
N PHE A 35 -1.36 3.68 -2.49
CA PHE A 35 -1.57 3.38 -1.07
C PHE A 35 -3.06 3.46 -0.70
N PHE A 36 -3.77 4.53 -1.10
CA PHE A 36 -5.21 4.65 -0.82
C PHE A 36 -6.05 3.58 -1.55
N ARG A 37 -5.64 3.18 -2.75
CA ARG A 37 -6.27 2.05 -3.46
C ARG A 37 -6.05 0.76 -2.70
N TRP A 38 -4.83 0.48 -2.25
CA TRP A 38 -4.51 -0.67 -1.41
C TRP A 38 -5.34 -0.66 -0.12
N PHE A 39 -5.39 0.49 0.57
CA PHE A 39 -6.18 0.68 1.78
C PHE A 39 -7.66 0.35 1.58
N LYS A 40 -8.30 0.91 0.55
CA LYS A 40 -9.74 0.68 0.30
C LYS A 40 -10.03 -0.75 -0.19
N CYS A 41 -9.19 -1.28 -1.08
CA CYS A 41 -9.47 -2.54 -1.77
C CYS A 41 -9.00 -3.78 -1.00
N ILE A 42 -7.91 -3.69 -0.24
CA ILE A 42 -7.30 -4.84 0.43
C ILE A 42 -7.71 -4.92 1.89
N LEU A 43 -7.73 -3.81 2.63
CA LEU A 43 -8.22 -3.81 4.01
C LEU A 43 -9.76 -3.86 4.11
N GLY A 44 -10.47 -3.81 2.98
CA GLY A 44 -11.93 -3.89 2.95
C GLY A 44 -12.64 -2.68 3.59
N CYS A 45 -11.91 -1.61 3.92
CA CYS A 45 -12.44 -0.41 4.56
C CYS A 45 -13.17 0.48 3.53
N ARG A 46 -14.26 -0.04 2.95
CA ARG A 46 -15.18 0.72 2.09
C ARG A 46 -16.05 1.67 2.89
N HIS A 47 -16.25 1.36 4.17
CA HIS A 47 -16.93 2.18 5.16
C HIS A 47 -16.00 2.38 6.35
N LEU A 48 -15.96 3.60 6.87
CA LEU A 48 -15.21 3.92 8.09
C LEU A 48 -15.87 3.19 9.26
N LEU A 49 -15.06 2.57 10.13
CA LEU A 49 -15.58 1.90 11.34
C LEU A 49 -16.07 2.90 12.38
N ALA A 50 -15.65 4.16 12.27
CA ALA A 50 -15.96 5.27 13.16
C ALA A 50 -15.83 6.57 12.37
N ASN A 51 -16.78 7.49 12.58
CA ASN A 51 -16.86 8.76 11.85
C ASN A 51 -16.30 9.95 12.61
N SER A 52 -15.82 9.75 13.85
CA SER A 52 -15.12 10.80 14.60
C SER A 52 -13.70 10.99 14.06
N GLY A 53 -13.16 12.22 14.13
CA GLY A 53 -11.80 12.50 13.67
C GLY A 53 -10.75 11.58 14.29
N ASN A 54 -10.86 11.32 15.59
CA ASN A 54 -9.98 10.38 16.30
C ASN A 54 -10.16 8.93 15.83
N GLY A 55 -11.40 8.50 15.56
CA GLY A 55 -11.70 7.16 15.05
C GLY A 55 -11.10 6.92 13.68
N VAL A 56 -11.19 7.91 12.78
CA VAL A 56 -10.56 7.87 11.47
C VAL A 56 -9.04 7.84 11.60
N ALA A 57 -8.46 8.69 12.46
CA ALA A 57 -7.01 8.73 12.66
C ALA A 57 -6.47 7.36 13.12
N ILE A 58 -7.10 6.73 14.12
CA ILE A 58 -6.71 5.41 14.61
C ILE A 58 -6.80 4.35 13.51
N GLN A 59 -7.88 4.35 12.72
CA GLN A 59 -8.04 3.42 11.59
C GLN A 59 -6.92 3.59 10.56
N MET A 60 -6.58 4.85 10.23
CA MET A 60 -5.51 5.15 9.29
C MET A 60 -4.14 4.70 9.82
N TYR A 61 -3.83 4.96 11.09
CA TYR A 61 -2.57 4.53 11.69
C TYR A 61 -2.47 3.00 11.78
N ALA A 62 -3.53 2.32 12.23
CA ALA A 62 -3.54 0.86 12.31
C ALA A 62 -3.33 0.21 10.93
N ALA A 63 -3.99 0.72 9.90
CA ALA A 63 -3.82 0.27 8.53
C ALA A 63 -2.40 0.50 7.99
N LEU A 64 -1.81 1.65 8.26
CA LEU A 64 -0.43 1.97 7.88
C LEU A 64 0.55 0.98 8.54
N ILE A 65 0.42 0.79 9.85
CA ILE A 65 1.26 -0.14 10.61
C ILE A 65 1.11 -1.57 10.09
N ALA A 66 -0.12 -2.05 9.92
CA ALA A 66 -0.37 -3.39 9.36
C ALA A 66 0.24 -3.54 7.97
N SER A 67 0.08 -2.55 7.09
CA SER A 67 0.64 -2.57 5.74
C SER A 67 2.17 -2.69 5.75
N LEU A 68 2.84 -1.95 6.64
CA LEU A 68 4.29 -1.94 6.78
C LEU A 68 4.78 -3.27 7.33
N LEU A 69 4.15 -3.79 8.38
CA LEU A 69 4.53 -5.06 9.00
C LEU A 69 4.37 -6.22 8.01
N ILE A 70 3.21 -6.32 7.35
CA ILE A 70 2.94 -7.37 6.38
C ILE A 70 3.90 -7.25 5.18
N SER A 71 4.14 -6.03 4.67
CA SER A 71 5.09 -5.84 3.57
C SER A 71 6.52 -6.17 3.97
N ARG A 72 6.93 -5.86 5.20
CA ARG A 72 8.28 -6.14 5.71
C ARG A 72 8.50 -7.63 5.91
N TRP A 73 7.49 -8.34 6.41
CA TRP A 73 7.57 -9.78 6.68
C TRP A 73 7.60 -10.61 5.39
N ILE A 74 6.76 -10.28 4.41
CA ILE A 74 6.70 -11.01 3.14
C ILE A 74 7.81 -10.56 2.18
N GLY A 75 8.37 -9.37 2.40
CA GLY A 75 9.40 -8.77 1.53
C GLY A 75 8.83 -8.14 0.25
N ARG A 76 7.50 -8.01 0.14
CA ARG A 76 6.82 -7.42 -1.03
C ARG A 76 5.47 -6.82 -0.66
N LYS A 77 4.84 -6.13 -1.62
CA LYS A 77 3.53 -5.51 -1.43
C LYS A 77 2.46 -6.57 -1.09
N PRO A 78 1.67 -6.40 0.00
CA PRO A 78 0.65 -7.37 0.38
C PRO A 78 -0.42 -7.48 -0.70
N THR A 79 -0.76 -8.70 -1.10
CA THR A 79 -1.89 -8.95 -2.01
C THR A 79 -3.18 -9.18 -1.23
N LYS A 80 -4.34 -9.04 -1.87
CA LYS A 80 -5.64 -9.33 -1.25
C LYS A 80 -5.68 -10.74 -0.63
N ARG A 81 -5.16 -11.74 -1.35
CA ARG A 81 -5.09 -13.13 -0.88
C ARG A 81 -4.23 -13.29 0.36
N THR A 82 -3.13 -12.55 0.43
CA THR A 82 -2.25 -12.60 1.60
C THR A 82 -2.95 -12.00 2.82
N PHE A 83 -3.67 -10.89 2.63
CA PHE A 83 -4.48 -10.31 3.69
C PHE A 83 -5.60 -11.26 4.14
N GLU A 84 -6.30 -11.90 3.20
CA GLU A 84 -7.32 -12.92 3.49
C GLU A 84 -6.76 -14.10 4.28
N MET A 85 -5.59 -14.64 3.88
CA MET A 85 -4.92 -15.73 4.62
C MET A 85 -4.55 -15.33 6.05
N LEU A 86 -4.07 -14.09 6.24
CA LEU A 86 -3.81 -13.56 7.58
C LEU A 86 -5.09 -13.44 8.41
N CYS A 87 -6.19 -12.96 7.81
CA CYS A 87 -7.49 -12.93 8.48
C CYS A 87 -7.94 -14.35 8.87
N HIS A 88 -7.84 -15.33 7.96
CA HIS A 88 -8.20 -16.72 8.25
C HIS A 88 -7.38 -17.32 9.39
N TYR A 89 -6.07 -17.06 9.42
CA TYR A 89 -5.22 -17.48 10.53
C TYR A 89 -5.67 -16.84 11.85
N PHE A 90 -5.87 -15.52 11.89
CA PHE A 90 -6.33 -14.84 13.11
C PHE A 90 -7.72 -15.26 13.59
N THR A 91 -8.61 -15.67 12.69
CA THR A 91 -9.93 -16.21 13.05
C THR A 91 -9.91 -17.71 13.39
N GLY A 92 -8.76 -18.38 13.29
CA GLY A 92 -8.61 -19.82 13.52
C GLY A 92 -9.13 -20.72 12.40
N TRP A 93 -9.36 -20.15 11.21
CA TRP A 93 -9.82 -20.87 10.01
C TRP A 93 -8.67 -21.47 9.19
N ALA A 94 -7.44 -20.99 9.43
CA ALA A 94 -6.22 -21.53 8.83
C ALA A 94 -5.17 -21.78 9.93
N THR A 95 -4.36 -22.81 9.75
CA THR A 95 -3.24 -23.09 10.66
C THR A 95 -2.02 -22.22 10.34
N GLU A 96 -1.05 -22.17 11.26
CA GLU A 96 0.22 -21.48 11.03
C GLU A 96 0.96 -22.07 9.82
N ASP A 97 0.99 -23.41 9.70
CA ASP A 97 1.64 -24.11 8.58
C ASP A 97 1.02 -23.73 7.22
N GLU A 98 -0.30 -23.60 7.14
CA GLU A 98 -1.00 -23.18 5.92
C GLU A 98 -0.66 -21.73 5.54
N LEU A 99 -0.55 -20.83 6.53
CA LEU A 99 -0.14 -19.45 6.32
C LEU A 99 1.31 -19.36 5.83
N LEU A 100 2.23 -20.10 6.45
CA LEU A 100 3.63 -20.14 6.06
C LEU A 100 3.79 -20.74 4.65
N ALA A 101 3.11 -21.83 4.34
CA ALA A 101 3.10 -22.43 3.02
C ALA A 101 2.59 -21.47 1.94
N HIS A 102 1.55 -20.68 2.24
CA HIS A 102 1.09 -19.62 1.35
C HIS A 102 2.22 -18.61 1.06
N ILE A 103 2.91 -18.14 2.10
CA ILE A 103 3.98 -17.14 1.98
C ILE A 103 5.19 -17.69 1.22
N GLU A 104 5.58 -18.94 1.44
CA GLU A 104 6.66 -19.58 0.68
C GLU A 104 6.32 -19.71 -0.79
N LYS A 105 5.08 -20.11 -1.13
CA LYS A 105 4.61 -20.17 -2.51
C LYS A 105 4.65 -18.80 -3.19
N LEU A 106 4.46 -17.72 -2.42
CA LEU A 106 4.58 -16.37 -2.94
C LEU A 106 6.02 -16.00 -3.29
N LYS A 107 7.03 -16.48 -2.54
CA LYS A 107 8.46 -16.26 -2.83
C LYS A 107 8.90 -17.01 -4.09
N LYS A 108 8.51 -18.29 -4.23
CA LYS A 108 8.88 -19.16 -5.37
C LYS A 108 8.40 -18.68 -6.75
N ARG A 109 7.39 -17.81 -6.82
CA ARG A 109 6.87 -17.30 -8.09
C ARG A 109 7.69 -16.12 -8.63
N ASP A 110 8.53 -15.54 -7.80
CA ASP A 110 9.33 -14.36 -8.12
C ASP A 110 10.80 -14.74 -8.43
N GLU A 111 11.18 -16.02 -8.26
CA GLU A 111 12.40 -16.68 -8.76
C GLU A 111 12.15 -17.28 -10.16
#